data_AF-A0A967D2N2-F1
#
_entry.id   AF-A0A967D2N2-F1
#
_cell.length_a   1.000
_cell.length_b   1.000
_cell.length_c   1.000
_cell.angle_alpha   90.00
_cell.angle_beta   90.00
_cell.angle_gamma   90.00
#
_symmetry.space_group_name_H-M   'P 1'
#
loop_
_entity.id
_entity.type
_entity.pdbx_description
1 polymer ?
#
loop_
_entity_poly.entity_id
_entity_poly.type
_entity_poly.pdbx_seq_one_letter_code
_entity_poly.pdbx_strand_id
1 'polypeptide(L)'
;PGRPVYWSPFWFGCIAGIAPWKAVTASVWISVAVADDGPPGFVYGILVTIFLAFNCFALNQWLQYRGKGRWADYAHGETVYIWLSLIAKSLLAWQIWGNTLIE
;
A
#
# COMPACT_ATOMS: atom_id res chain seq x y z
N PRO A 1 -0.81 28.51 5.56
CA PRO A 1 0.06 29.24 4.61
C PRO A 1 1.24 29.91 5.33
N GLY A 2 2.49 29.56 4.97
CA GLY A 2 3.70 30.18 5.54
C GLY A 2 4.26 29.55 6.83
N ARG A 3 3.70 28.43 7.31
CA ARG A 3 4.27 27.64 8.43
C ARG A 3 5.08 26.47 7.88
N PRO A 4 6.20 26.08 8.51
CA PRO A 4 6.95 24.91 8.09
C PRO A 4 6.06 23.68 8.10
N VAL A 5 6.27 22.79 7.13
CA VAL A 5 5.50 21.55 7.01
C VAL A 5 5.66 20.74 8.28
N TYR A 6 4.55 20.41 8.93
CA TYR A 6 4.53 19.59 10.12
C TYR A 6 4.51 18.11 9.72
N TRP A 7 5.67 17.46 9.80
CA TRP A 7 5.88 16.08 9.31
C TRP A 7 5.48 14.99 10.29
N SER A 8 5.25 15.31 11.58
CA SER A 8 4.94 14.27 12.56
C SER A 8 3.70 13.44 12.20
N PRO A 9 2.59 13.99 11.64
CA PRO A 9 1.43 13.19 11.28
C PRO A 9 1.74 12.18 10.16
N PHE A 10 2.61 12.55 9.22
CA PHE A 10 3.08 11.63 8.18
C PHE A 10 3.86 10.46 8.79
N TRP A 11 4.81 10.73 9.68
CA TRP A 11 5.61 9.70 10.33
C TRP A 11 4.79 8.80 11.25
N PHE A 12 3.86 9.36 12.03
CA PHE A 12 2.90 8.57 12.81
C PHE A 12 2.06 7.66 11.91
N GLY A 13 1.60 8.19 10.77
CA GLY A 13 0.93 7.39 9.74
C GLY A 13 1.79 6.24 9.22
N CYS A 14 3.08 6.46 8.95
CA CYS A 14 3.99 5.39 8.51
C CYS A 14 4.22 4.32 9.60
N ILE A 15 4.37 4.72 10.86
CA ILE A 15 4.56 3.80 11.99
C ILE A 15 3.29 2.96 12.23
N ALA A 16 2.12 3.59 12.20
CA ALA A 16 0.85 2.88 12.29
C ALA A 16 0.66 1.97 11.06
N GLY A 17 1.04 2.46 9.88
CA GLY A 17 0.90 1.76 8.60
C GLY A 17 1.76 0.51 8.48
N ILE A 18 2.95 0.46 9.10
CA ILE A 18 3.81 -0.74 9.05
C ILE A 18 3.33 -1.87 9.97
N ALA A 19 2.51 -1.56 10.99
CA ALA A 19 2.08 -2.55 11.98
C ALA A 19 1.27 -3.71 11.36
N PRO A 20 0.26 -3.49 10.50
CA PRO A 20 -0.43 -4.57 9.79
C PRO A 20 0.51 -5.42 8.93
N TRP A 21 1.49 -4.82 8.27
CA TRP A 21 2.47 -5.55 7.45
C TRP A 21 3.33 -6.50 8.28
N LYS A 22 3.74 -6.07 9.48
CA LYS A 22 4.43 -6.96 10.42
C LYS A 22 3.55 -8.13 10.85
N ALA A 23 2.26 -7.90 11.10
CA ALA A 23 1.34 -8.95 11.49
C ALA A 23 1.14 -9.98 10.37
N VAL A 24 0.93 -9.52 9.13
CA VAL A 24 0.74 -10.40 7.96
C VAL A 24 2.01 -11.17 7.60
N THR A 25 3.17 -10.54 7.67
CA THR A 25 4.45 -11.23 7.43
C THR A 25 4.73 -12.28 8.50
N ALA A 26 4.43 -11.99 9.76
CA ALA A 26 4.52 -12.98 10.84
C ALA A 26 3.55 -14.15 10.63
N SER A 27 2.31 -13.89 10.20
CA SER A 27 1.33 -14.96 9.96
C SER A 27 1.77 -15.87 8.81
N VAL A 28 2.26 -15.29 7.70
CA VAL A 28 2.81 -16.06 6.57
C VAL A 28 4.02 -16.89 7.01
N TRP A 29 4.91 -16.33 7.82
CA TRP A 29 6.08 -17.04 8.32
C TRP A 29 5.72 -18.23 9.20
N ILE A 30 4.74 -18.06 10.10
CA ILE A 30 4.21 -19.15 10.93
C ILE A 30 3.55 -20.22 10.06
N SER A 31 2.74 -19.84 9.07
CA SER A 31 2.10 -20.79 8.16
C SER A 31 3.11 -21.63 7.39
N VAL A 32 4.21 -21.04 6.93
CA VAL A 32 5.31 -21.78 6.26
C VAL A 32 6.03 -22.73 7.23
N ALA A 33 6.13 -22.37 8.51
CA ALA A 33 6.83 -23.19 9.50
C ALA A 33 6.00 -24.38 10.02
N VAL A 34 4.66 -24.33 9.91
CA VAL A 34 3.76 -25.29 10.59
C VAL A 34 2.84 -26.05 9.62
N ALA A 35 2.57 -25.53 8.42
CA ALA A 35 1.70 -26.21 7.45
C ALA A 35 2.53 -26.99 6.41
N ASP A 36 2.08 -28.20 6.06
CA ASP A 36 2.77 -29.07 5.09
C ASP A 36 2.90 -28.44 3.68
N ASP A 37 1.91 -27.65 3.25
CA ASP A 37 1.88 -27.06 1.89
C ASP A 37 2.00 -25.52 1.85
N GLY A 38 2.15 -24.85 3.00
CA GLY A 38 2.26 -23.38 3.08
C GLY A 38 1.13 -22.60 2.37
N PRO A 39 1.23 -21.26 2.29
CA PRO A 39 0.28 -20.44 1.53
C PRO A 39 0.40 -20.66 0.01
N PRO A 40 -0.73 -20.65 -0.74
CA PRO A 40 -0.70 -20.70 -2.20
C PRO A 40 0.12 -19.56 -2.83
N GLY A 41 0.78 -19.85 -3.95
CA GLY A 41 1.68 -18.91 -4.64
C GLY A 41 1.07 -17.53 -4.93
N PHE A 42 -0.23 -17.48 -5.29
CA PHE A 42 -0.93 -16.22 -5.59
C PHE A 42 -1.02 -15.28 -4.37
N VAL A 43 -1.00 -15.81 -3.15
CA VAL A 43 -1.04 -15.01 -1.90
C VAL A 43 0.20 -14.12 -1.82
N TYR A 44 1.38 -14.66 -2.15
CA TYR A 44 2.62 -13.88 -2.18
C TYR A 44 2.55 -12.77 -3.24
N GLY A 45 1.96 -13.05 -4.39
CA GLY A 45 1.69 -12.04 -5.43
C GLY A 45 0.81 -10.90 -4.92
N ILE A 46 -0.29 -11.23 -4.22
CA ILE A 46 -1.18 -10.25 -3.59
C ILE A 46 -0.41 -9.40 -2.60
N LEU A 47 0.36 -10.02 -1.69
CA LEU A 47 1.10 -9.30 -0.66
C LEU A 47 2.12 -8.31 -1.24
N VAL A 48 2.89 -8.73 -2.26
CA VAL A 48 3.85 -7.84 -2.91
C VAL A 48 3.13 -6.69 -3.62
N THR A 49 2.08 -6.97 -4.37
CA THR A 49 1.38 -5.93 -5.15
C THR A 49 0.69 -4.91 -4.25
N ILE A 50 -0.01 -5.34 -3.20
CA ILE A 50 -0.65 -4.41 -2.26
C ILE A 50 0.37 -3.66 -1.42
N PHE A 51 1.53 -4.26 -1.09
CA PHE A 51 2.60 -3.57 -0.37
C PHE A 51 3.17 -2.42 -1.19
N LEU A 52 3.46 -2.68 -2.47
CA LEU A 52 3.94 -1.65 -3.39
C LEU A 52 2.90 -0.54 -3.57
N ALA A 53 1.63 -0.91 -3.78
CA ALA A 53 0.55 0.06 -3.89
C ALA A 53 0.47 0.96 -2.64
N PHE A 54 0.51 0.37 -1.44
CA PHE A 54 0.44 1.10 -0.17
C PHE A 54 1.59 2.10 0.00
N ASN A 55 2.81 1.71 -0.40
CA ASN A 55 3.96 2.62 -0.39
C ASN A 55 3.83 3.76 -1.41
N CYS A 56 3.21 3.52 -2.57
CA CYS A 56 2.92 4.59 -3.54
C CYS A 56 1.98 5.66 -2.98
N PHE A 57 0.99 5.29 -2.14
CA PHE A 57 0.14 6.27 -1.45
C PHE A 57 0.95 7.17 -0.50
N ALA A 58 1.84 6.56 0.30
CA ALA A 58 2.71 7.30 1.21
C ALA A 58 3.69 8.21 0.43
N LEU A 59 4.25 7.71 -0.67
CA LEU A 59 5.13 8.47 -1.54
C LEU A 59 4.41 9.68 -2.17
N ASN A 60 3.16 9.50 -2.66
CA ASN A 60 2.38 10.60 -3.21
C ASN A 60 2.12 11.69 -2.15
N GLN A 61 1.77 11.30 -0.91
CA GLN A 61 1.62 12.24 0.20
C GLN A 61 2.91 13.02 0.45
N TRP A 62 4.03 12.31 0.54
CA TRP A 62 5.33 12.91 0.79
C TRP A 62 5.74 13.90 -0.31
N LEU A 63 5.51 13.55 -1.58
CA LEU A 63 5.77 14.44 -2.71
C LEU A 63 4.87 15.69 -2.70
N GLN A 64 3.58 15.51 -2.37
CA GLN A 64 2.62 16.61 -2.28
C GLN A 64 3.00 17.60 -1.16
N TYR A 65 3.38 17.11 0.02
CA TYR A 65 3.86 17.97 1.13
C TYR A 65 5.24 18.58 0.86
N ARG A 66 6.10 17.92 0.08
CA ARG A 66 7.36 18.51 -0.40
C ARG A 66 7.12 19.65 -1.40
N GLY A 67 5.99 19.66 -2.10
CA GLY A 67 5.59 20.74 -3.01
C GLY A 67 6.59 21.02 -4.14
N LYS A 68 7.30 19.99 -4.64
CA LYS A 68 8.31 20.15 -5.70
C LYS A 68 7.78 19.70 -7.06
N GLY A 69 8.03 20.50 -8.10
CA GLY A 69 7.66 20.18 -9.48
C GLY A 69 6.15 20.08 -9.66
N ARG A 70 5.68 19.02 -10.33
CA ARG A 70 4.26 18.78 -10.62
C ARG A 70 3.40 18.60 -9.36
N TRP A 71 4.00 18.18 -8.24
CA TRP A 71 3.33 18.00 -6.95
C TRP A 71 3.21 19.29 -6.13
N ALA A 72 3.69 20.43 -6.66
CA ALA A 72 3.36 21.74 -6.10
C ALA A 72 1.86 22.08 -6.31
N ASP A 73 1.24 21.53 -7.35
CA ASP A 73 -0.19 21.62 -7.58
C ASP A 73 -0.93 20.52 -6.81
N TYR A 74 -1.83 20.94 -5.92
CA TYR A 74 -2.65 20.03 -5.12
C TYR A 74 -3.53 19.12 -6.01
N ALA A 75 -4.09 19.66 -7.10
CA ALA A 75 -4.97 18.91 -8.00
C ALA A 75 -4.23 17.74 -8.67
N HIS A 76 -2.93 17.91 -8.93
CA HIS A 76 -2.09 16.81 -9.43
C HIS A 76 -1.98 15.68 -8.41
N GLY A 77 -1.67 16.01 -7.14
CA GLY A 77 -1.57 15.02 -6.06
C GLY A 77 -2.89 14.26 -5.83
N GLU A 78 -4.02 14.97 -5.87
CA GLU A 78 -5.37 14.37 -5.76
C GLU A 78 -5.67 13.44 -6.94
N THR A 79 -5.36 13.86 -8.17
CA THR A 79 -5.53 13.02 -9.36
C THR A 79 -4.71 11.73 -9.25
N VAL A 80 -3.48 11.81 -8.77
CA VAL A 80 -2.63 10.64 -8.55
C VAL A 80 -3.25 9.70 -7.50
N TYR A 81 -3.85 10.23 -6.42
CA TYR A 81 -4.57 9.39 -5.45
C TYR A 81 -5.75 8.64 -6.05
N ILE A 82 -6.53 9.29 -6.93
CA ILE A 82 -7.65 8.65 -7.62
C ILE A 82 -7.15 7.48 -8.46
N TRP A 83 -6.11 7.68 -9.27
CA TRP A 83 -5.51 6.64 -10.09
C TRP A 83 -4.92 5.50 -9.26
N LEU A 84 -4.14 5.82 -8.22
CA LEU A 84 -3.59 4.81 -7.31
C LEU A 84 -4.69 3.98 -6.65
N SER A 85 -5.79 4.62 -6.25
CA SER A 85 -6.95 3.94 -5.63
C SER A 85 -7.63 2.99 -6.61
N LEU A 86 -7.88 3.45 -7.83
CA LEU A 86 -8.50 2.63 -8.86
C LEU A 86 -7.62 1.42 -9.18
N ILE A 87 -6.33 1.65 -9.47
CA ILE A 87 -5.40 0.57 -9.83
C ILE A 87 -5.26 -0.43 -8.68
N ALA A 88 -4.98 0.03 -7.46
CA ALA A 88 -4.75 -0.86 -6.33
C ALA A 88 -5.98 -1.73 -6.00
N LYS A 89 -7.17 -1.13 -5.99
CA LYS A 89 -8.41 -1.85 -5.68
C LYS A 89 -8.78 -2.82 -6.80
N SER A 90 -8.68 -2.40 -8.06
CA SER A 90 -8.96 -3.30 -9.20
C SER A 90 -7.97 -4.46 -9.25
N LEU A 91 -6.68 -4.21 -9.06
CA LEU A 91 -5.65 -5.24 -9.10
C LEU A 91 -5.85 -6.26 -7.97
N LEU A 92 -6.19 -5.80 -6.77
CA LEU A 92 -6.52 -6.67 -5.64
C LEU A 92 -7.78 -7.49 -5.92
N ALA A 93 -8.84 -6.86 -6.42
CA ALA A 93 -10.11 -7.52 -6.70
C ALA A 93 -9.93 -8.65 -7.73
N TRP A 94 -9.21 -8.39 -8.83
CA TRP A 94 -8.96 -9.40 -9.85
C TRP A 94 -8.04 -10.52 -9.37
N GLN A 95 -7.02 -10.22 -8.57
CA GLN A 95 -6.15 -11.25 -7.99
C GLN A 95 -6.91 -12.18 -7.03
N ILE A 96 -7.80 -11.65 -6.20
CA ILE A 96 -8.64 -12.48 -5.32
C ILE A 96 -9.63 -13.27 -6.17
N TRP A 97 -10.40 -12.59 -7.03
CA TRP A 97 -11.43 -13.24 -7.83
C TRP A 97 -10.89 -14.39 -8.68
N GLY A 98 -9.81 -14.14 -9.42
CA GLY A 98 -9.23 -15.12 -10.33
C GLY A 98 -8.57 -16.34 -9.67
N ASN A 99 -8.31 -16.28 -8.36
CA ASN A 99 -7.64 -17.38 -7.64
C ASN A 99 -8.54 -18.05 -6.58
N THR A 100 -9.60 -17.38 -6.10
CA THR A 100 -10.44 -17.90 -5.02
C THR A 100 -11.94 -17.86 -5.27
N LEU A 101 -12.41 -17.17 -6.32
CA LEU A 101 -13.85 -17.01 -6.60
C LEU A 101 -14.25 -17.51 -7.99
N ILE A 102 -13.29 -17.92 -8.82
CA ILE A 102 -13.54 -18.77 -9.99
C ILE A 102 -13.51 -20.21 -9.49
N GLU A 103 -14.65 -20.66 -8.98
CA GLU A 103 -15.01 -22.08 -8.84
C GLU A 103 -16.34 -22.31 -9.56
#